data_AF-A0A438FBK4-F1
#
_entry.id   AF-A0A438FBK4-F1
#
_cell.length_a   1.000
_cell.length_b   1.000
_cell.length_c   1.000
_cell.angle_alpha   90.00
_cell.angle_beta   90.00
_cell.angle_gamma   90.00
#
_symmetry.space_group_name_H-M   'P 1'
#
loop_
_entity.id
_entity.type
_entity.pdbx_description
1 polymer ?
#
loop_
_entity_poly.entity_id
_entity_poly.type
_entity_poly.pdbx_seq_one_letter_code
_entity_poly.pdbx_strand_id
1 'polypeptide(L)'
;MQFVGDKVAYALSQGLKVIACVGETLEQRESGSTMAVVAAQTKAIAEKVSSWDNIVLAYEPVWAIGTGKVATPAQAQESKSGLLLNLSFH
;
A
#
# COMPACT_ATOMS: atom_id res chain seq x y z
N MET A 1 6.27 2.50 -10.83
CA MET A 1 5.27 2.80 -9.78
C MET A 1 4.31 3.93 -10.13
N GLN A 2 4.73 4.94 -10.91
CA GLN A 2 3.93 6.15 -11.20
C GLN A 2 2.55 5.88 -11.85
N PHE A 3 2.45 4.83 -12.69
CA PHE A 3 1.19 4.46 -13.36
C PHE A 3 0.01 4.18 -12.41
N VAL A 4 0.27 3.62 -11.22
CA VAL A 4 -0.79 3.38 -10.23
C VAL A 4 -1.26 4.71 -9.65
N GLY A 5 -0.34 5.61 -9.30
CA GLY A 5 -0.67 6.96 -8.82
C GLY A 5 -1.48 7.75 -9.86
N ASP A 6 -1.11 7.68 -11.14
CA ASP A 6 -1.85 8.34 -12.22
C ASP A 6 -3.29 7.80 -12.36
N LYS A 7 -3.49 6.48 -12.22
CA LYS A 7 -4.83 5.87 -12.23
C LYS A 7 -5.67 6.28 -11.02
N VAL A 8 -5.07 6.32 -9.83
CA VAL A 8 -5.75 6.77 -8.60
C VAL A 8 -6.19 8.21 -8.77
N ALA A 9 -5.30 9.10 -9.19
CA ALA A 9 -5.61 10.51 -9.42
C ALA A 9 -6.71 10.69 -10.47
N TYR A 10 -6.64 9.95 -11.58
CA TYR A 10 -7.68 10.00 -12.60
C TYR A 10 -9.03 9.51 -12.07
N ALA A 11 -9.08 8.36 -11.38
CA ALA A 11 -10.32 7.83 -10.80
C ALA A 11 -10.96 8.81 -9.81
N LEU A 12 -10.17 9.45 -8.96
CA LEU A 12 -10.63 10.49 -8.04
C LEU A 12 -11.17 11.72 -8.78
N SER A 13 -10.52 12.13 -9.88
CA SER A 13 -11.00 13.25 -10.72
C SER A 13 -12.38 12.98 -11.34
N GLN A 14 -12.74 11.71 -11.51
CA GLN A 14 -14.05 11.28 -12.00
C GLN A 14 -15.08 11.07 -10.87
N GLY A 15 -14.74 11.42 -9.63
CA GLY A 15 -15.62 11.28 -8.47
C GLY A 15 -15.71 9.86 -7.89
N LEU A 16 -14.83 8.95 -8.30
CA LEU A 16 -14.79 7.59 -7.75
C LEU A 16 -14.11 7.58 -6.38
N LYS A 17 -14.53 6.65 -5.52
CA LYS A 17 -13.77 6.25 -4.34
C LYS A 17 -12.82 5.13 -4.73
N VAL A 18 -11.59 5.16 -4.23
CA VAL A 18 -10.52 4.26 -4.65
C VAL A 18 -10.05 3.41 -3.48
N ILE A 19 -9.98 2.09 -3.69
CA ILE A 19 -9.21 1.19 -2.84
C ILE A 19 -7.86 1.00 -3.53
N ALA A 20 -6.80 1.58 -2.96
CA ALA A 20 -5.45 1.48 -3.49
C ALA A 20 -4.70 0.37 -2.77
N CYS A 21 -4.31 -0.68 -3.49
CA CYS A 21 -3.58 -1.81 -2.91
C CYS A 21 -2.06 -1.58 -2.93
N VAL A 22 -1.39 -1.94 -1.84
CA VAL A 22 0.06 -1.93 -1.67
C VAL A 22 0.50 -3.21 -0.97
N GLY A 23 1.72 -3.67 -1.23
CA GLY A 23 2.18 -4.95 -0.73
C GLY A 23 3.54 -5.36 -1.28
N GLU A 24 4.22 -6.22 -0.54
CA GLU A 24 5.52 -6.78 -0.89
C GLU A 24 5.42 -8.26 -1.32
N THR A 25 6.35 -8.69 -2.18
CA THR A 25 6.53 -10.11 -2.53
C THR A 25 7.22 -10.88 -1.41
N LEU A 26 7.30 -12.22 -1.55
CA LEU A 26 7.93 -13.06 -0.52
C LEU A 26 9.41 -12.72 -0.38
N GLU A 27 10.09 -12.54 -1.51
CA GLU A 27 11.52 -12.23 -1.57
C GLU A 27 11.80 -10.89 -0.89
N GLN A 28 10.95 -9.88 -1.14
CA GLN A 28 11.06 -8.57 -0.52
C GLN A 28 10.81 -8.60 0.99
N ARG A 29 9.95 -9.50 1.46
CA ARG A 29 9.75 -9.74 2.89
C ARG A 29 10.94 -10.45 3.52
N GLU A 30 11.41 -11.52 2.91
CA GLU A 30 12.54 -12.31 3.40
C GLU A 30 13.85 -11.50 3.38
N SER A 31 13.96 -10.48 2.51
CA SER A 31 15.06 -9.51 2.51
C SER A 31 14.87 -8.33 3.48
N GLY A 32 13.82 -8.33 4.30
CA GLY A 32 13.53 -7.24 5.26
C GLY A 32 13.12 -5.92 4.62
N SER A 33 12.71 -5.92 3.36
CA SER A 33 12.43 -4.73 2.55
C SER A 33 10.95 -4.31 2.54
N THR A 34 10.08 -4.98 3.30
CA THR A 34 8.62 -4.74 3.34
C THR A 34 8.28 -3.25 3.47
N MET A 35 8.83 -2.56 4.47
CA MET A 35 8.53 -1.14 4.69
C MET A 35 9.04 -0.23 3.57
N ALA A 36 10.21 -0.51 2.99
CA ALA A 36 10.74 0.27 1.89
C ALA A 36 9.87 0.15 0.63
N VAL A 37 9.41 -1.07 0.33
CA VAL A 37 8.53 -1.34 -0.81
C VAL A 37 7.18 -0.65 -0.64
N VAL A 38 6.53 -0.87 0.51
CA VAL A 38 5.21 -0.30 0.79
C VAL A 38 5.27 1.24 0.85
N ALA A 39 6.32 1.81 1.43
CA ALA A 39 6.51 3.27 1.45
C ALA A 39 6.70 3.84 0.03
N ALA A 40 7.50 3.19 -0.81
CA ALA A 40 7.71 3.63 -2.19
C ALA A 40 6.42 3.55 -3.04
N GLN A 41 5.61 2.50 -2.85
CA GLN A 41 4.30 2.36 -3.49
C GLN A 41 3.33 3.45 -3.03
N THR A 42 3.25 3.68 -1.73
CA THR A 42 2.37 4.69 -1.12
C THR A 42 2.77 6.11 -1.54
N LYS A 43 4.07 6.40 -1.55
CA LYS A 43 4.61 7.70 -2.00
C LYS A 43 4.25 8.00 -3.45
N ALA A 44 4.32 7.01 -4.34
CA ALA A 44 3.94 7.21 -5.74
C ALA A 44 2.45 7.57 -5.92
N ILE A 45 1.59 7.19 -4.96
CA ILE A 45 0.19 7.62 -4.93
C ILE A 45 0.08 9.02 -4.32
N ALA A 46 0.75 9.25 -3.18
CA ALA A 46 0.76 10.52 -2.47
C ALA A 46 1.21 11.70 -3.36
N GLU A 47 2.22 11.50 -4.21
CA GLU A 47 2.71 12.50 -5.17
C GLU A 47 1.67 12.92 -6.22
N LYS A 48 0.56 12.18 -6.37
CA LYS A 48 -0.46 12.36 -7.40
C LYS A 48 -1.81 12.80 -6.86
N VAL A 49 -2.00 12.79 -5.54
CA VAL A 49 -3.27 13.11 -4.89
C VAL A 49 -3.10 14.22 -3.87
N SER A 50 -4.10 15.09 -3.75
CA SER A 50 -4.12 16.20 -2.79
C SER A 50 -4.92 15.91 -1.52
N SER A 51 -5.74 14.85 -1.53
CA SER A 51 -6.53 14.40 -0.39
C SER A 51 -6.68 12.88 -0.41
N TRP A 52 -6.79 12.31 0.80
CA TRP A 52 -7.02 10.88 1.05
C TRP A 52 -8.48 10.56 1.41
N ASP A 53 -9.38 11.55 1.46
CA ASP A 53 -10.76 11.37 1.97
C ASP A 53 -11.57 10.30 1.23
N ASN A 54 -11.26 10.09 -0.05
CA ASN A 54 -11.90 9.09 -0.92
C ASN A 54 -10.97 7.92 -1.27
N ILE A 55 -9.89 7.74 -0.51
CA ILE A 55 -8.91 6.67 -0.72
C ILE A 55 -8.88 5.77 0.52
N VAL A 56 -9.04 4.47 0.30
CA VAL A 56 -8.70 3.44 1.28
C VAL A 56 -7.41 2.78 0.84
N LEU A 57 -6.37 2.86 1.67
CA LEU A 57 -5.10 2.17 1.41
C LEU A 57 -5.19 0.73 1.96
N ALA A 58 -5.19 -0.25 1.07
CA ALA A 58 -5.25 -1.67 1.40
C ALA A 58 -3.85 -2.27 1.37
N TYR A 59 -3.37 -2.74 2.52
CA TYR A 59 -2.15 -3.53 2.59
C TYR A 59 -2.46 -5.01 2.32
N GLU A 60 -1.82 -5.56 1.30
CA GLU A 60 -1.98 -6.95 0.86
C GLU A 60 -0.61 -7.65 0.86
N PRO A 61 -0.32 -8.55 1.81
CA PRO A 61 0.91 -9.35 1.77
C PRO A 61 0.85 -10.30 0.58
N VAL A 62 1.43 -9.92 -0.57
CA VAL A 62 1.35 -10.69 -1.83
C VAL A 62 1.85 -12.11 -1.63
N TRP A 63 2.87 -12.28 -0.78
CA TRP A 63 3.44 -13.58 -0.40
C TRP A 63 2.47 -14.52 0.33
N ALA A 64 1.34 -14.04 0.83
CA ALA A 64 0.31 -14.83 1.49
C ALA A 64 -0.97 -15.03 0.63
N ILE A 65 -0.96 -14.56 -0.62
CA ILE A 65 -2.07 -14.73 -1.57
C ILE A 65 -1.81 -15.98 -2.42
N GLY A 66 -2.55 -17.05 -2.19
CA GLY A 66 -2.51 -18.25 -3.04
C GLY A 66 -1.22 -19.08 -2.95
N THR A 67 -0.30 -18.76 -2.02
CA THR A 67 0.99 -19.45 -1.82
C THR A 67 0.95 -20.57 -0.78
N GLY A 68 -0.16 -20.72 -0.06
CA GLY A 68 -0.27 -21.63 1.10
C GLY A 68 0.41 -21.12 2.38
N LYS A 69 1.14 -19.99 2.33
CA LYS A 69 1.66 -19.30 3.51
C LYS A 69 0.59 -18.33 4.04
N VAL A 70 0.38 -18.32 5.36
CA VAL A 70 -0.62 -17.46 6.01
C VAL A 70 0.09 -16.37 6.83
N ALA A 71 -0.26 -15.11 6.59
CA ALA A 71 0.17 -14.02 7.46
C ALA A 71 -0.51 -14.12 8.83
N THR A 72 0.27 -14.09 9.90
CA THR A 72 -0.32 -14.08 11.24
C THR A 72 -0.98 -12.72 11.53
N PRO A 73 -1.97 -12.64 12.44
CA PRO A 73 -2.58 -11.37 12.81
C PRO A 73 -1.56 -10.32 13.29
N ALA A 74 -0.51 -10.76 13.99
CA ALA A 74 0.57 -9.89 14.44
C ALA A 74 1.36 -9.28 13.26
N GLN A 75 1.66 -10.09 12.24
CA GLN A 75 2.37 -9.63 11.04
C GLN A 75 1.52 -8.64 10.22
N ALA A 76 0.21 -8.85 10.16
CA ALA A 76 -0.69 -7.89 9.52
C ALA A 76 -0.76 -6.57 10.31
N GLN A 77 -0.79 -6.64 11.65
CA GLN A 77 -0.84 -5.47 12.52
C GLN A 77 0.45 -4.63 12.48
N GLU A 78 1.61 -5.30 12.38
CA GLU A 78 2.91 -4.65 12.22
C GLU A 78 2.95 -3.80 10.93
N SER A 79 2.61 -4.40 9.79
CA SER A 79 2.54 -3.69 8.52
C SER A 79 1.53 -2.55 8.53
N LYS A 80 0.35 -2.76 9.13
CA LYS A 80 -0.68 -1.71 9.27
C LYS A 80 -0.18 -0.54 10.11
N SER A 81 0.51 -0.81 11.21
CA SER A 81 1.05 0.25 12.08
C SER A 81 2.14 1.06 11.37
N GLY A 82 3.03 0.40 10.63
CA GLY A 82 4.04 1.07 9.80
C GLY A 82 3.43 1.92 8.68
N LEU A 83 2.34 1.45 8.05
CA LEU A 83 1.59 2.18 7.04
C LEU A 83 0.97 3.47 7.60
N LEU A 84 0.32 3.38 8.76
CA LEU A 84 -0.31 4.53 9.44
C LEU A 84 0.72 5.57 9.89
N LEU A 85 1.88 5.11 10.40
CA LEU A 85 3.00 6.00 10.71
C LEU A 85 3.45 6.75 9.46
N ASN A 86 3.69 6.06 8.34
CA ASN A 86 4.12 6.71 7.09
C ASN A 86 3.10 7.71 6.53
N LEU A 87 1.80 7.40 6.62
CA LEU A 87 0.74 8.33 6.21
C LEU A 87 0.60 9.54 7.16
N SER A 88 1.02 9.44 8.42
CA SER A 88 0.97 10.56 9.36
C SER A 88 2.11 11.58 9.14
N PHE A 89 3.14 11.21 8.38
CA PHE A 89 4.30 12.05 8.05
C PHE A 89 4.25 12.68 6.65
N HIS A 90 3.19 12.43 5.87
CA HIS A 90 2.96 13.02 4.54
C HIS A 90 1.64 13.78 4.53
#